data_AF-A0AAJ1Q647-F1
#
_entry.id   AF-A0AAJ1Q647-F1
#
_cell.length_a   1.000
_cell.length_b   1.000
_cell.length_c   1.000
_cell.angle_alpha   90.00
_cell.angle_beta   90.00
_cell.angle_gamma   90.00
#
_symmetry.space_group_name_H-M   'P 1'
#
loop_
_entity.id
_entity.type
_entity.pdbx_description
1 polymer ?
#
loop_
_entity_poly.entity_id
_entity_poly.type
_entity_poly.pdbx_seq_one_letter_code
_entity_poly.pdbx_strand_id
1 'polypeptide(L)'
;IAFNRDGNWYTTDARTPYRKQVAFKNHTHREYLRNVGVTDDGYITFNMDGNWYTTDARTPYRKQVAFKYHTHAITDIKGLKDALDDKSFINQRTGSKLKYWCGSQADYNRISTKDPNTIYDVWE
;
A
#
# COMPACT_ATOMS: atom_id res chain seq x y z
N ILE A 1 -11.72 -14.89 -47.18
CA ILE A 1 -13.03 -14.54 -47.74
C ILE A 1 -12.94 -13.14 -48.33
N ALA A 2 -13.50 -12.91 -49.51
CA ALA A 2 -13.63 -11.57 -50.08
C ALA A 2 -15.10 -11.29 -50.39
N PHE A 3 -15.49 -10.01 -50.29
CA PHE A 3 -16.78 -9.50 -50.71
C PHE A 3 -16.58 -8.56 -51.90
N ASN A 4 -17.54 -8.50 -52.82
CA ASN A 4 -17.52 -7.50 -53.88
C ASN A 4 -18.07 -6.17 -53.34
N ARG A 5 -18.07 -5.10 -54.15
CA ARG A 5 -18.60 -3.78 -53.75
C ARG A 5 -20.09 -3.83 -53.36
N ASP A 6 -20.80 -4.87 -53.78
CA ASP A 6 -22.22 -5.12 -53.52
C ASP A 6 -22.46 -6.06 -52.32
N GLY A 7 -21.41 -6.50 -51.62
CA GLY A 7 -21.51 -7.33 -50.42
C GLY A 7 -21.63 -8.85 -50.66
N ASN A 8 -21.51 -9.33 -51.90
CA ASN A 8 -21.62 -10.75 -52.23
C ASN A 8 -20.32 -11.52 -51.94
N TRP A 9 -20.45 -12.73 -51.38
CA TRP A 9 -19.32 -13.59 -50.97
C TRP A 9 -18.79 -14.40 -52.16
N TYR A 10 -17.47 -14.43 -52.37
CA TYR A 10 -16.83 -15.36 -53.31
C TYR A 10 -15.56 -16.00 -52.73
N THR A 11 -15.25 -17.20 -53.24
CA THR A 11 -14.13 -18.03 -52.77
C THR A 11 -12.98 -18.02 -53.77
N THR A 12 -11.83 -17.53 -53.29
CA THR A 12 -10.47 -18.02 -53.63
C THR A 12 -9.83 -17.70 -54.99
N ASP A 13 -9.86 -16.46 -55.47
CA ASP A 13 -8.79 -15.95 -56.36
C ASP A 13 -7.84 -14.99 -55.60
N ALA A 14 -6.56 -15.33 -55.60
CA ALA A 14 -5.49 -14.60 -54.93
C ALA A 14 -5.21 -13.21 -55.55
N ARG A 15 -5.68 -12.93 -56.77
CA ARG A 15 -5.44 -11.69 -57.51
C ARG A 15 -6.39 -10.54 -57.18
N THR A 16 -7.33 -10.74 -56.26
CA THR A 16 -8.41 -9.77 -56.04
C THR A 16 -7.96 -8.58 -55.16
N PRO A 17 -8.11 -7.32 -55.62
CA PRO A 17 -7.53 -6.14 -54.97
C PRO A 17 -8.16 -5.70 -53.64
N TYR A 18 -9.17 -6.41 -53.11
CA TYR A 18 -9.87 -6.03 -51.87
C TYR A 18 -10.10 -7.21 -50.92
N ARG A 19 -9.13 -8.14 -50.84
CA ARG A 19 -9.20 -9.22 -49.87
C ARG A 19 -8.79 -8.71 -48.48
N LYS A 20 -9.65 -8.88 -47.47
CA LYS A 20 -9.25 -8.76 -46.06
C LYS A 20 -8.93 -10.16 -45.56
N GLN A 21 -7.69 -10.37 -45.12
CA GLN A 21 -7.33 -11.60 -44.43
C GLN A 21 -8.06 -11.61 -43.09
N VAL A 22 -8.98 -12.55 -42.94
CA VAL A 22 -9.69 -12.84 -41.69
C VAL A 22 -9.22 -14.19 -41.18
N ALA A 23 -9.26 -14.39 -39.86
CA ALA A 23 -8.86 -15.67 -39.28
C ALA A 23 -9.74 -16.82 -39.83
N PHE A 24 -9.15 -17.99 -40.03
CA PHE A 24 -9.88 -19.18 -40.51
C PHE A 24 -10.90 -19.64 -39.46
N LYS A 25 -11.97 -20.33 -39.88
CA LYS A 25 -13.03 -20.84 -38.97
C LYS A 25 -12.45 -21.64 -37.80
N ASN A 26 -11.41 -22.43 -38.07
CA ASN A 26 -10.63 -23.14 -37.06
C ASN A 26 -9.33 -22.38 -36.84
N HIS A 27 -9.41 -21.29 -36.09
CA HIS A 27 -8.22 -20.64 -35.56
C HIS A 27 -8.25 -20.74 -34.04
N THR A 28 -7.06 -20.74 -33.45
CA THR A 28 -6.91 -20.71 -31.99
C THR A 28 -6.69 -19.28 -31.56
N HIS A 29 -7.45 -18.84 -30.56
CA HIS A 29 -7.10 -17.65 -29.81
C HIS A 29 -6.15 -18.06 -28.68
N ARG A 30 -5.09 -17.29 -28.47
CA ARG A 30 -4.24 -17.44 -27.29
C ARG A 30 -4.94 -16.70 -26.15
N GLU A 31 -5.56 -17.43 -25.22
CA GLU A 31 -6.06 -16.83 -23.98
C GLU A 31 -4.86 -16.44 -23.11
N TYR A 32 -4.77 -15.17 -22.72
CA TYR A 32 -3.80 -14.73 -21.72
C TYR A 32 -4.23 -15.23 -20.34
N LEU A 33 -3.27 -15.64 -19.50
CA LEU A 33 -3.58 -16.15 -18.15
C LEU A 33 -4.33 -15.12 -17.30
N ARG A 34 -5.32 -15.62 -16.56
CA ARG A 34 -6.08 -14.85 -15.56
C ARG A 34 -5.42 -14.85 -14.18
N ASN A 35 -4.35 -15.63 -13.99
CA ASN A 35 -3.75 -15.86 -12.69
C ASN A 35 -2.46 -15.05 -12.60
N VAL A 36 -2.54 -13.92 -11.90
CA VAL A 36 -1.40 -13.12 -11.48
C VAL A 36 -0.89 -13.64 -10.14
N GLY A 37 0.42 -13.74 -9.97
CA GLY A 37 1.05 -14.05 -8.67
C GLY A 37 2.28 -13.19 -8.44
N VAL A 38 2.75 -13.22 -7.20
CA VAL A 38 3.85 -12.39 -6.70
C VAL A 38 4.95 -13.32 -6.21
N THR A 39 6.19 -13.05 -6.61
CA THR A 39 7.39 -13.77 -6.16
C THR A 39 7.79 -13.38 -4.74
N ASP A 40 8.65 -14.16 -4.08
CA ASP A 40 9.11 -13.93 -2.68
C ASP A 40 9.95 -12.64 -2.49
N ASP A 41 10.33 -11.97 -3.58
CA ASP A 41 10.99 -10.65 -3.62
C ASP A 41 10.03 -9.51 -4.00
N GLY A 42 8.74 -9.79 -4.19
CA GLY A 42 7.67 -8.80 -4.26
C GLY A 42 7.40 -8.30 -5.67
N TYR A 43 7.78 -9.04 -6.70
CA TYR A 43 7.55 -8.66 -8.10
C TYR A 43 6.40 -9.47 -8.72
N ILE A 44 5.58 -8.79 -9.52
CA ILE A 44 4.67 -9.46 -10.47
C ILE A 44 5.46 -9.69 -11.76
N THR A 45 5.55 -10.94 -12.22
CA THR A 45 6.29 -11.31 -13.43
C THR A 45 5.40 -12.11 -14.39
N PHE A 46 5.31 -11.69 -15.65
CA PHE A 46 4.65 -12.44 -16.73
C PHE A 46 5.35 -12.17 -18.08
N ASN A 47 5.43 -13.15 -18.99
CA ASN A 47 5.63 -12.87 -20.42
C ASN A 47 4.32 -12.88 -21.19
N MET A 48 4.40 -12.35 -22.42
CA MET A 48 3.41 -12.49 -23.48
C MET A 48 3.08 -13.97 -23.83
N ASP A 49 3.91 -14.93 -23.42
CA ASP A 49 3.71 -16.36 -23.67
C ASP A 49 2.99 -17.09 -22.53
N GLY A 50 2.70 -16.40 -21.42
CA GLY A 50 2.00 -16.99 -20.28
C GLY A 50 2.85 -17.87 -19.35
N ASN A 51 4.16 -17.87 -19.53
CA ASN A 51 5.06 -18.53 -18.60
C ASN A 51 5.35 -17.60 -17.41
N TRP A 52 5.33 -18.17 -16.20
CA TRP A 52 5.80 -17.53 -14.99
C TRP A 52 7.29 -17.26 -15.12
N TYR A 53 7.71 -15.99 -15.02
CA TYR A 53 9.14 -15.69 -15.03
C TYR A 53 9.73 -15.93 -13.64
N THR A 54 10.88 -16.58 -13.67
CA THR A 54 11.82 -16.71 -12.56
C THR A 54 12.26 -15.33 -12.05
N THR A 55 12.87 -15.30 -10.87
CA THR A 55 13.41 -14.15 -10.12
C THR A 55 14.52 -13.31 -10.83
N ASP A 56 14.63 -13.35 -12.16
CA ASP A 56 15.67 -12.60 -12.91
C ASP A 56 15.33 -11.10 -13.00
N ALA A 57 16.19 -10.31 -12.37
CA ALA A 57 16.09 -8.86 -12.27
C ALA A 57 16.22 -8.10 -13.60
N ARG A 58 16.67 -8.76 -14.68
CA ARG A 58 16.88 -8.15 -16.00
C ARG A 58 15.60 -8.07 -16.85
N THR A 59 14.49 -8.60 -16.35
CA THR A 59 13.23 -8.64 -17.10
C THR A 59 12.56 -7.26 -17.14
N PRO A 60 12.27 -6.69 -18.34
CA PRO A 60 11.73 -5.34 -18.47
C PRO A 60 10.27 -5.20 -18.03
N TYR A 61 9.53 -6.31 -17.86
CA TYR A 61 8.10 -6.32 -17.53
C TYR A 61 7.79 -6.70 -16.07
N ARG A 62 8.63 -6.28 -15.12
CA ARG A 62 8.40 -6.49 -13.68
C ARG A 62 7.91 -5.22 -13.00
N LYS A 63 6.96 -5.35 -12.07
CA LYS A 63 6.52 -4.29 -11.17
C LYS A 63 6.61 -4.76 -9.72
N GLN A 64 7.27 -4.00 -8.86
CA GLN A 64 7.33 -4.29 -7.43
C GLN A 64 5.99 -3.94 -6.77
N VAL A 65 5.53 -4.81 -5.88
CA VAL A 65 4.29 -4.68 -5.10
C VAL A 65 4.56 -5.04 -3.64
N ALA A 66 3.70 -4.59 -2.73
CA ALA A 66 3.82 -4.91 -1.32
C ALA A 66 3.31 -6.34 -1.02
N PHE A 67 3.95 -7.02 -0.07
CA PHE A 67 3.49 -8.33 0.42
C PHE A 67 2.24 -8.24 1.29
N LYS A 68 1.54 -9.37 1.43
CA LYS A 68 0.40 -9.49 2.37
C LYS A 68 0.79 -9.12 3.81
N TYR A 69 1.99 -9.53 4.23
CA TYR A 69 2.57 -9.19 5.53
C TYR A 69 3.77 -8.27 5.31
N HIS A 70 3.61 -6.99 5.63
CA HIS A 70 4.68 -6.01 5.59
C HIS A 70 4.51 -5.02 6.76
N THR A 71 5.57 -4.28 7.06
CA THR A 71 5.56 -3.24 8.08
C THR A 71 5.68 -1.86 7.44
N HIS A 72 5.03 -0.87 8.07
CA HIS A 72 5.25 0.53 7.78
C HIS A 72 6.16 1.12 8.84
N ALA A 73 7.12 1.94 8.44
CA ALA A 73 7.90 2.76 9.35
C ALA A 73 7.34 4.18 9.34
N ILE A 74 7.12 4.77 10.53
CA ILE A 74 6.87 6.20 10.68
C ILE A 74 8.23 6.85 10.90
N THR A 75 8.79 7.42 9.83
CA THR A 75 10.12 8.04 9.85
C THR A 75 10.08 9.50 10.28
N ASP A 76 8.94 10.17 10.09
CA ASP A 76 8.74 11.55 10.52
C ASP A 76 7.81 11.60 11.73
N ILE A 77 8.42 11.87 12.89
CA ILE A 77 7.73 12.15 14.15
C ILE A 77 7.90 13.61 14.56
N LYS A 78 8.42 14.45 13.66
CA LYS A 78 8.67 15.86 13.94
C LYS A 78 7.34 16.56 14.25
N GLY A 79 7.33 17.38 15.30
CA GLY A 79 6.14 18.07 15.76
C GLY A 79 5.19 17.24 16.63
N LEU A 80 5.34 15.91 16.72
CA LEU A 80 4.56 15.11 17.67
C LEU A 80 4.90 15.48 19.12
N LYS A 81 6.17 15.81 19.39
CA LYS A 81 6.59 16.29 20.71
C LYS A 81 5.87 17.58 21.09
N ASP A 82 5.85 18.56 20.19
CA ASP A 82 5.22 19.86 20.46
C ASP A 82 3.71 19.70 20.63
N ALA A 83 3.08 18.92 19.75
CA ALA A 83 1.66 18.59 19.86
C ALA A 83 1.31 17.90 21.18
N LEU A 84 2.20 17.06 21.72
CA LEU A 84 2.00 16.42 23.01
C LEU A 84 2.26 17.37 24.19
N ASP A 85 3.26 18.25 24.07
CA ASP A 85 3.54 19.25 25.08
C ASP A 85 2.37 20.26 25.21
N ASP A 86 1.72 20.64 24.11
CA ASP A 86 0.51 21.48 24.10
C ASP A 86 -0.73 20.83 24.76
N LYS A 87 -0.72 19.51 24.95
CA LYS A 87 -1.79 18.79 25.69
C LYS A 87 -1.51 18.69 27.18
N SER A 88 -0.39 19.20 27.65
CA SER A 88 -0.04 19.17 29.07
C SER A 88 -0.83 20.22 29.84
N PHE A 89 -1.29 19.89 31.05
CA PHE A 89 -1.91 20.88 31.92
C PHE A 89 -0.87 21.92 32.37
N ILE A 90 -1.23 23.19 32.36
CA ILE A 90 -0.36 24.30 32.78
C ILE A 90 -0.90 24.88 34.09
N ASN A 91 0.01 25.16 35.03
CA ASN A 91 -0.30 25.93 36.22
C ASN A 91 -0.50 27.39 35.82
N GLN A 92 -1.75 27.87 35.80
CA GLN A 92 -2.08 29.22 35.35
C GLN A 92 -1.42 30.32 36.19
N ARG A 93 -1.01 30.04 37.43
CA ARG A 93 -0.31 30.99 38.30
C ARG A 93 1.17 31.15 37.92
N THR A 94 1.84 30.05 37.55
CA THR A 94 3.30 30.02 37.35
C THR A 94 3.71 29.85 35.89
N GLY A 95 2.76 29.55 34.99
CA GLY A 95 3.03 29.21 33.59
C GLY A 95 3.76 27.88 33.39
N SER A 96 4.01 27.14 34.46
CA SER A 96 4.79 25.88 34.42
C SER A 96 3.90 24.67 34.17
N LYS A 97 4.46 23.64 33.53
CA LYS A 97 3.78 22.36 33.29
C LYS A 97 3.43 21.67 34.61
N LEU A 98 2.19 21.21 34.73
CA LEU A 98 1.72 20.41 35.87
C LEU A 98 2.12 18.95 35.72
N LYS A 99 2.44 18.34 36.86
CA LYS A 99 2.64 16.90 37.04
C LYS A 99 1.44 16.32 37.80
N TYR A 100 1.27 15.01 37.71
CA TYR A 100 0.29 14.26 38.49
C TYR A 100 1.00 13.26 39.39
N TRP A 101 0.55 13.17 40.63
CA TRP A 101 1.00 12.20 41.63
C TRP A 101 -0.22 11.59 42.31
N CYS A 102 -0.19 10.28 42.58
CA CYS A 102 -1.21 9.61 43.37
C CYS A 102 -0.57 8.73 44.46
N GLY A 103 -1.21 8.64 45.62
CA GLY A 103 -0.71 7.83 46.75
C GLY A 103 -1.61 7.88 47.97
N SER A 104 -1.32 7.03 48.96
CA SER A 104 -2.02 7.06 50.24
C SER A 104 -1.68 8.32 51.04
N GLN A 105 -2.50 8.65 52.04
CA GLN A 105 -2.20 9.75 52.97
C GLN A 105 -0.83 9.57 53.64
N ALA A 106 -0.44 8.34 53.97
CA ALA A 106 0.88 8.05 54.55
C ALA A 106 2.01 8.39 53.57
N ASP A 107 1.87 8.02 52.30
CA ASP A 107 2.87 8.32 51.27
C ASP A 107 2.95 9.80 50.98
N TYR A 108 1.80 10.49 50.91
CA TYR A 108 1.76 11.93 50.74
C TYR A 108 2.51 12.62 51.88
N ASN A 109 2.27 12.21 53.14
CA ASN A 109 2.92 12.78 54.30
C ASN A 109 4.44 12.55 54.32
N ARG A 110 4.95 11.47 53.70
CA ARG A 110 6.39 11.18 53.58
C ARG A 110 7.13 12.08 52.58
N ILE A 111 6.43 12.77 51.69
CA ILE A 111 7.07 13.71 50.74
C ILE A 111 7.56 14.94 51.52
N SER A 112 8.87 15.09 51.64
CA SER A 112 9.52 16.14 52.44
C SER A 112 9.29 17.56 51.92
N THR A 113 9.13 17.74 50.62
CA THR A 113 8.84 19.05 49.99
C THR A 113 7.83 18.86 48.87
N LYS A 114 6.71 19.58 48.94
CA LYS A 114 5.67 19.50 47.91
C LYS A 114 6.07 20.36 46.71
N ASP A 115 5.92 19.82 45.52
CA ASP A 115 6.15 20.55 44.28
C ASP A 115 4.88 21.37 43.97
N PRO A 116 4.96 22.72 43.91
CA PRO A 116 3.83 23.59 43.60
C PRO A 116 3.21 23.35 42.21
N ASN A 117 3.90 22.61 41.33
CA ASN A 117 3.43 22.22 40.01
C ASN A 117 2.98 20.76 39.95
N THR A 118 2.61 20.14 41.07
CA THR A 118 2.06 18.77 41.10
C THR A 118 0.64 18.76 41.63
N ILE A 119 -0.28 18.12 40.91
CA ILE A 119 -1.59 17.74 41.41
C ILE A 119 -1.40 16.44 42.22
N TYR A 120 -1.71 16.50 43.51
CA TYR A 120 -1.65 15.37 44.42
C TYR A 120 -3.05 14.78 44.62
N ASP A 121 -3.26 13.57 44.12
CA ASP A 121 -4.47 12.77 44.30
C ASP A 121 -4.25 11.79 45.46
N VAL A 122 -4.77 12.14 46.64
CA VAL A 122 -4.49 11.44 47.90
C VAL A 122 -5.73 10.68 48.34
N TRP A 123 -5.59 9.37 48.59
CA TRP A 123 -6.64 8.54 49.18
C TRP A 123 -6.36 8.19 50.64
N GLU A 124 -7.42 7.88 51.38
CA GLU A 124 -7.39 7.49 52.80
C GLU A 124 -6.81 6.08 53.04
#